data_AF-D9QTQ6-F1
#
_entry.id   AF-D9QTQ6-F1
#
_cell.length_a   1.000
_cell.length_b   1.000
_cell.length_c   1.000
_cell.angle_alpha   90.00
_cell.angle_beta   90.00
_cell.angle_gamma   90.00
#
_symmetry.space_group_name_H-M   'P 1'
#
loop_
_entity.id
_entity.type
_entity.pdbx_description
1 polymer ?
#
loop_
_entity_poly.entity_id
_entity_poly.type
_entity_poly.pdbx_seq_one_letter_code
_entity_poly.pdbx_strand_id
1 'polypeptide(L)'
;MDTVILTHKDTVRLTIDGQEVEVEKGSTVLEAARELGIELPTLCYHEELTLFGSCRVCEVEDEETGNLMASCVTPVTEGMKIRTNSSKARRARRMNVELLLANHPNECLTCDRNGTCELQQIAYDLGVHDIRFEGDTRDHPIDNDGPCLERDPNKCILCGRCVRVCNEIQEVAALDFTERGFNSTVTTAFDLPQSEINCTNCGQCAVVCPVGAITEVSEISDVWDALEDEDQHVVVQVAPAIQASIGEEFGMEPGTIVTGKLVTALQELGFDKIFSTEFTADLTIMEEGNELLKRIKGQKKLPQFTSCCPGWVKFCEHNYPEYLDNLSTAKSPQQMFSTLAKTYYAEQEDIDPEDIFTVSVMPCTAKKFEKNREEMADSGHQDTDAVLTTREAARMIKEMGIQFHKLTDSKYDKMMGAHTGAGTIFGTTGGVMEAALRTAYEVLTDDELPRLDLTEVRGMDGIRDANVQLNGDNVKVAVVHGLKNAADLLDKIEAGEIEYDFVEVMACPGGCIGGGGQPFASTTMDVKAKRAEALYQTDKANTIRKSHENPQIIKLYEDYLGEPLSSDSHHLLHTSYQERSKN
;
A
#
# COMPACT_ATOMS: atom_id res chain seq x y z
N MET A 1 18.70 -5.43 -38.28
CA MET A 1 19.97 -5.12 -37.60
C MET A 1 19.67 -3.90 -36.76
N ASP A 2 19.16 -4.13 -35.56
CA ASP A 2 18.82 -3.05 -34.64
C ASP A 2 20.11 -2.46 -34.11
N THR A 3 20.31 -1.18 -34.41
CA THR A 3 21.43 -0.41 -33.90
C THR A 3 21.23 -0.26 -32.40
N VAL A 4 21.98 -1.02 -31.61
CA VAL A 4 22.11 -0.79 -30.16
C VAL A 4 22.77 0.58 -30.00
N ILE A 5 21.97 1.59 -29.65
CA ILE A 5 22.50 2.88 -29.21
C ILE A 5 23.04 2.63 -27.80
N LEU A 6 24.34 2.35 -27.70
CA LEU A 6 25.06 2.43 -26.43
C LEU A 6 25.05 3.91 -26.02
N THR A 7 24.12 4.29 -25.15
CA THR A 7 24.20 5.57 -24.45
C THR A 7 25.45 5.51 -23.58
N HIS A 8 26.54 6.15 -24.02
CA HIS A 8 27.67 6.44 -23.15
C HIS A 8 27.12 7.34 -22.03
N LYS A 9 26.90 6.77 -20.84
CA LYS A 9 26.63 7.55 -19.64
C LYS A 9 27.91 8.31 -19.30
N ASP A 10 27.84 9.65 -19.31
CA ASP A 10 28.93 10.48 -18.81
C ASP A 10 29.12 10.14 -17.33
N THR A 11 30.32 9.69 -16.95
CA THR A 11 30.68 9.43 -15.55
C THR A 11 31.56 10.54 -15.00
N VAL A 12 31.59 10.66 -13.68
CA VAL A 12 32.50 11.55 -12.94
C VAL A 12 33.21 10.78 -11.84
N ARG A 13 34.47 11.14 -11.58
CA ARG A 13 35.29 10.57 -10.52
C ARG A 13 35.44 11.53 -9.37
N LEU A 14 35.28 11.01 -8.16
CA LEU A 14 35.48 11.73 -6.92
C LEU A 14 36.14 10.83 -5.87
N THR A 15 36.64 11.44 -4.81
CA THR A 15 37.23 10.73 -3.67
C THR A 15 36.36 10.96 -2.44
N ILE A 16 35.93 9.87 -1.78
CA ILE A 16 35.18 9.91 -0.52
C ILE A 16 35.97 9.14 0.53
N ASP A 17 36.34 9.80 1.63
CA ASP A 17 37.16 9.22 2.72
C ASP A 17 38.45 8.53 2.23
N GLY A 18 39.06 9.08 1.18
CA GLY A 18 40.29 8.55 0.56
C GLY A 18 40.07 7.41 -0.45
N GLN A 19 38.83 7.00 -0.70
CA GLN A 19 38.47 5.99 -1.70
C GLN A 19 37.96 6.67 -2.97
N GLU A 20 38.49 6.28 -4.13
CA GLU A 20 37.98 6.75 -5.43
C GLU A 20 36.70 6.01 -5.81
N VAL A 21 35.72 6.73 -6.31
CA VAL A 21 34.47 6.20 -6.86
C VAL A 21 34.15 6.87 -8.18
N GLU A 22 33.62 6.11 -9.11
CA GLU A 22 33.14 6.60 -10.42
C GLU A 22 31.63 6.39 -10.47
N VAL A 23 30.88 7.48 -10.64
CA VAL A 23 29.40 7.46 -10.66
C VAL A 23 28.86 8.18 -11.88
N GLU A 24 27.59 7.97 -12.18
CA GLU A 24 26.89 8.68 -13.25
C GLU A 24 26.86 10.19 -12.96
N LYS A 25 27.12 11.00 -13.99
CA LYS A 25 27.06 12.46 -13.88
C LYS A 25 25.63 12.88 -13.53
N GLY A 26 25.50 13.65 -12.45
CA GLY A 26 24.20 14.08 -11.92
C GLY A 26 23.82 13.38 -10.62
N SER A 27 24.49 12.28 -10.26
CA SER A 27 24.34 11.66 -8.94
C SER A 27 24.67 12.63 -7.81
N THR A 28 24.08 12.38 -6.65
CA THR A 28 24.36 13.11 -5.42
C THR A 28 25.56 12.53 -4.68
N VAL A 29 26.18 13.31 -3.79
CA VAL A 29 27.23 12.80 -2.90
C VAL A 29 26.73 11.65 -2.01
N LEU A 30 25.44 11.65 -1.64
CA LEU A 30 24.81 10.54 -0.90
C LEU A 30 24.83 9.24 -1.71
N GLU A 31 24.41 9.29 -2.97
CA GLU A 31 24.40 8.11 -3.85
C GLU A 31 25.82 7.58 -4.08
N ALA A 32 26.78 8.48 -4.33
CA ALA A 32 28.18 8.09 -4.48
C ALA A 32 28.79 7.48 -3.21
N ALA A 33 28.37 7.94 -2.02
CA ALA A 33 28.80 7.34 -0.76
C ALA A 33 28.23 5.91 -0.60
N ARG A 34 26.99 5.66 -1.02
CA ARG A 34 26.35 4.34 -0.96
C ARG A 34 27.02 3.30 -1.86
N GLU A 35 27.51 3.69 -3.03
CA GLU A 35 28.32 2.83 -3.91
C GLU A 35 29.61 2.31 -3.22
N LEU A 36 30.13 3.06 -2.25
CA LEU A 36 31.29 2.66 -1.43
C LEU A 36 30.90 1.91 -0.15
N GLY A 37 29.62 1.61 0.05
CA GLY A 37 29.10 1.01 1.28
C GLY A 37 29.11 1.97 2.48
N ILE A 38 29.17 3.28 2.24
CA ILE A 38 29.11 4.31 3.28
C ILE A 38 27.67 4.78 3.44
N GLU A 39 27.01 4.34 4.50
CA GLU A 39 25.66 4.81 4.83
C GLU A 39 25.71 6.13 5.61
N LEU A 40 25.01 7.13 5.09
CA LEU A 40 24.85 8.44 5.73
C LEU A 40 23.43 8.56 6.31
N PRO A 41 23.26 9.09 7.53
CA PRO A 41 21.94 9.23 8.11
C PRO A 41 21.11 10.25 7.33
N THR A 42 19.86 9.92 7.05
CA THR A 42 18.91 10.79 6.35
C THR A 42 17.54 10.76 7.04
N LEU A 43 16.84 11.90 7.05
CA LEU A 43 15.47 11.99 7.58
C LEU A 43 14.48 12.59 6.58
N CYS A 44 14.88 13.64 5.86
CA CYS A 44 14.01 14.25 4.85
C CYS A 44 14.21 13.67 3.46
N TYR A 45 15.32 12.98 3.19
CA TYR A 45 15.53 12.31 1.91
C TYR A 45 14.70 11.03 1.84
N HIS A 46 14.13 10.75 0.68
CA HIS A 46 13.44 9.51 0.33
C HIS A 46 13.69 9.29 -1.16
N GLU A 47 14.04 8.07 -1.57
CA GLU A 47 14.49 7.78 -2.94
C GLU A 47 13.43 8.03 -4.01
N GLU A 48 12.15 7.84 -3.67
CA GLU A 48 11.02 8.05 -4.60
C GLU A 48 10.53 9.51 -4.66
N LEU A 49 11.13 10.44 -3.91
CA LEU A 49 10.66 11.83 -3.82
C LEU A 49 11.73 12.81 -4.33
N THR A 50 11.29 14.00 -4.74
CA THR A 50 12.22 15.07 -5.14
C THR A 50 13.21 15.44 -4.02
N LEU A 51 14.39 15.90 -4.38
CA LEU A 51 15.44 16.27 -3.42
C LEU A 51 15.04 17.50 -2.58
N PHE A 52 15.12 17.38 -1.24
CA PHE A 52 14.67 18.45 -0.32
C PHE A 52 15.78 19.06 0.55
N GLY A 53 16.61 18.23 1.20
CA GLY A 53 17.79 18.70 1.93
C GLY A 53 17.54 19.57 3.17
N SER A 54 16.32 19.60 3.72
CA SER A 54 15.94 20.49 4.83
C SER A 54 16.52 20.06 6.20
N CYS A 55 16.58 18.76 6.49
CA CYS A 55 16.92 18.26 7.83
C CYS A 55 18.41 18.39 8.19
N ARG A 56 19.30 18.53 7.19
CA ARG A 56 20.76 18.62 7.34
C ARG A 56 21.42 17.47 8.13
N VAL A 57 20.73 16.34 8.29
CA VAL A 57 21.30 15.16 8.99
C VAL A 57 22.38 14.44 8.15
N CYS A 58 22.35 14.60 6.82
CA CYS A 58 23.29 13.98 5.88
C CYS A 58 24.55 14.83 5.61
N GLU A 59 24.94 15.72 6.52
CA GLU A 59 26.04 16.68 6.27
C GLU A 59 27.40 16.01 6.11
N VAL A 60 28.14 16.36 5.07
CA VAL A 60 29.52 15.91 4.79
C VAL A 60 30.44 17.12 4.63
N GLU A 61 31.75 16.94 4.78
CA GLU A 61 32.74 18.01 4.63
C GLU A 61 33.44 17.94 3.28
N ASP A 62 33.53 19.08 2.58
CA ASP A 62 34.44 19.29 1.46
C ASP A 62 35.88 19.36 1.99
N GLU A 63 36.79 18.49 1.54
CA GLU A 63 38.19 18.55 1.96
C GLU A 63 38.91 19.81 1.51
N GLU A 64 38.53 20.37 0.35
CA GLU A 64 39.24 21.51 -0.24
C GLU A 64 38.84 22.83 0.41
N THR A 65 37.54 23.03 0.62
CA THR A 65 37.01 24.27 1.20
C THR A 65 36.79 24.20 2.71
N GLY A 66 36.72 22.99 3.28
CA GLY A 66 36.34 22.76 4.67
C GLY A 66 34.86 23.05 4.96
N ASN A 67 34.03 23.30 3.95
CA ASN A 67 32.61 23.60 4.13
C ASN A 67 31.80 22.34 4.38
N LEU A 68 30.69 22.49 5.11
CA LEU A 68 29.69 21.43 5.26
C LEU A 68 28.64 21.56 4.16
N MET A 69 28.24 20.42 3.60
CA MET A 69 27.19 20.34 2.58
C MET A 69 26.26 19.16 2.86
N ALA A 70 25.01 19.27 2.45
CA ALA A 70 24.05 18.17 2.59
C ALA A 70 24.22 17.18 1.43
N SER A 71 24.72 15.98 1.71
CA SER A 71 25.09 15.01 0.68
C SER A 71 23.93 14.60 -0.23
N CYS A 72 22.70 14.61 0.31
CA CYS A 72 21.51 14.18 -0.41
C CYS A 72 21.03 15.15 -1.50
N VAL A 73 21.57 16.38 -1.56
CA VAL A 73 21.18 17.37 -2.58
C VAL A 73 22.38 17.97 -3.31
N THR A 74 23.60 17.65 -2.87
CA THR A 74 24.80 18.15 -3.53
C THR A 74 25.18 17.23 -4.69
N PRO A 75 25.17 17.72 -5.94
CA PRO A 75 25.62 16.93 -7.08
C PRO A 75 27.13 16.70 -7.02
N VAL A 76 27.57 15.52 -7.44
CA VAL A 76 29.00 15.23 -7.54
C VAL A 76 29.64 15.99 -8.70
N THR A 77 30.90 16.39 -8.54
CA THR A 77 31.71 17.00 -9.60
C THR A 77 33.05 16.28 -9.74
N GLU A 78 33.63 16.30 -10.93
CA GLU A 78 34.93 15.71 -11.20
C GLU A 78 36.00 16.24 -10.22
N GLY A 79 36.76 15.32 -9.62
CA GLY A 79 37.84 15.62 -8.69
C GLY A 79 37.41 16.06 -7.30
N MET A 80 36.10 16.04 -6.99
CA MET A 80 35.59 16.40 -5.66
C MET A 80 36.19 15.49 -4.58
N LYS A 81 36.52 16.05 -3.42
CA LYS A 81 37.06 15.31 -2.27
C LYS A 81 36.19 15.51 -1.06
N ILE A 82 35.53 14.45 -0.59
CA ILE A 82 34.56 14.49 0.48
C ILE A 82 35.05 13.69 1.68
N ARG A 83 34.89 14.26 2.88
CA ARG A 83 34.97 13.54 4.15
C ARG A 83 33.60 13.35 4.73
N THR A 84 33.19 12.10 4.85
CA THR A 84 31.93 11.76 5.53
C THR A 84 32.12 11.65 7.04
N ASN A 85 33.33 11.32 7.47
CA ASN A 85 33.63 10.97 8.85
C ASN A 85 34.39 12.06 9.61
N SER A 86 34.50 13.28 9.09
CA SER A 86 35.27 14.33 9.74
C SER A 86 34.67 14.76 11.09
N SER A 87 35.51 15.33 11.97
CA SER A 87 35.01 15.84 13.26
C SER A 87 33.96 16.94 13.10
N LYS A 88 34.04 17.73 12.01
CA LYS A 88 33.10 18.80 11.70
C LYS A 88 31.76 18.23 11.27
N ALA A 89 31.76 17.30 10.31
CA ALA A 89 30.56 16.62 9.84
C ALA A 89 29.84 15.89 10.98
N ARG A 90 30.57 15.05 11.75
CA ARG A 90 29.96 14.29 12.88
C ARG A 90 29.30 15.20 13.92
N ARG A 91 29.95 16.31 14.30
CA ARG A 91 29.40 17.25 15.28
C ARG A 91 28.17 17.99 14.75
N ALA A 92 28.16 18.32 13.46
CA ALA A 92 27.05 19.03 12.85
C ALA A 92 25.80 18.14 12.70
N ARG A 93 25.97 16.88 12.26
CA ARG A 93 24.88 15.88 12.25
C ARG A 93 24.26 15.70 13.63
N ARG A 94 25.11 15.49 14.65
CA ARG A 94 24.66 15.34 16.04
C ARG A 94 23.90 16.57 16.52
N MET A 95 24.41 17.77 16.23
CA MET A 95 23.73 19.03 16.57
C MET A 95 22.36 19.17 15.90
N ASN A 96 22.25 18.84 14.61
CA ASN A 96 20.98 18.92 13.88
C ASN A 96 19.94 17.97 14.48
N VAL A 97 20.33 16.76 14.88
CA VAL A 97 19.44 15.81 15.54
C VAL A 97 19.05 16.28 16.95
N GLU A 98 19.98 16.83 17.73
CA GLU A 98 19.65 17.42 19.03
C GLU A 98 18.65 18.57 18.90
N LEU A 99 18.73 19.40 17.85
CA LEU A 99 17.76 20.47 17.60
C LEU A 99 16.38 19.95 17.21
N LEU A 100 16.30 18.84 16.47
CA LEU A 100 15.02 18.16 16.19
C LEU A 100 14.41 17.61 17.49
N LEU A 101 15.21 16.97 18.32
CA LEU A 101 14.78 16.40 19.60
C LEU A 101 14.39 17.46 20.64
N ALA A 102 14.96 18.66 20.58
CA ALA A 102 14.61 19.75 21.49
C ALA A 102 13.13 20.18 21.39
N ASN A 103 12.49 19.94 20.24
CA ASN A 103 11.08 20.28 19.99
C ASN A 103 10.19 19.03 19.80
N HIS A 104 10.72 17.82 19.99
CA HIS A 104 10.00 16.55 19.78
C HIS A 104 9.69 15.88 21.13
N PRO A 105 8.46 15.37 21.36
CA PRO A 105 8.13 14.68 22.59
C PRO A 105 8.95 13.39 22.74
N ASN A 106 9.60 13.21 23.89
CA ASN A 106 10.43 12.03 24.19
C ASN A 106 9.62 10.87 24.78
N GLU A 107 8.45 10.59 24.22
CA GLU A 107 7.49 9.58 24.68
C GLU A 107 7.63 8.26 23.90
N CYS A 108 8.87 7.84 23.64
CA CYS A 108 9.12 6.71 22.74
C CYS A 108 8.54 5.39 23.25
N LEU A 109 8.35 5.22 24.56
CA LEU A 109 7.88 3.97 25.17
C LEU A 109 6.40 3.68 24.91
N THR A 110 5.62 4.71 24.58
CA THR A 110 4.17 4.63 24.29
C THR A 110 3.85 4.95 22.83
N CYS A 111 4.87 5.26 22.02
CA CYS A 111 4.70 5.64 20.62
C CYS A 111 4.58 4.42 19.71
N ASP A 112 3.67 4.47 18.73
CA ASP A 112 3.47 3.41 17.73
C ASP A 112 4.70 3.09 16.88
N ARG A 113 5.65 4.03 16.78
CA ARG A 113 6.90 3.89 16.05
C ARG A 113 8.06 3.36 16.90
N ASN A 114 7.81 2.96 18.15
CA ASN A 114 8.87 2.45 19.01
C ASN A 114 9.57 1.26 18.35
N GLY A 115 10.91 1.33 18.23
CA GLY A 115 11.72 0.30 17.57
C GLY A 115 11.77 0.38 16.04
N THR A 116 10.95 1.24 15.40
CA THR A 116 10.94 1.46 13.94
C THR A 116 11.02 2.96 13.57
N CYS A 117 11.36 3.83 14.52
CA CYS A 117 11.47 5.28 14.32
C CYS A 117 12.86 5.64 13.79
N GLU A 118 12.93 6.24 12.60
CA GLU A 118 14.21 6.65 11.99
C GLU A 118 14.93 7.70 12.85
N LEU A 119 14.19 8.64 13.45
CA LEU A 119 14.78 9.65 14.34
C LEU A 119 15.39 9.01 15.60
N GLN A 120 14.69 8.03 16.18
CA GLN A 120 15.16 7.30 17.36
C GLN A 120 16.46 6.55 17.03
N GLN A 121 16.49 5.84 15.91
CA GLN A 121 17.67 5.09 15.46
C GLN A 121 18.85 6.02 15.17
N ILE A 122 18.63 7.11 14.44
CA ILE A 122 19.68 8.08 14.09
C ILE A 122 20.24 8.77 15.35
N ALA A 123 19.38 9.11 16.32
CA ALA A 123 19.83 9.70 17.58
C ALA A 123 20.77 8.74 18.34
N TYR A 124 20.42 7.44 18.38
CA TYR A 124 21.26 6.40 18.95
C TYR A 124 22.59 6.25 18.20
N ASP A 125 22.56 6.12 16.87
CA ASP A 125 23.75 5.93 16.03
C ASP A 125 24.74 7.09 16.12
N LEU A 126 24.25 8.32 16.33
CA LEU A 126 25.07 9.52 16.52
C LEU A 126 25.54 9.73 17.97
N GLY A 127 25.18 8.84 18.90
CA GLY A 127 25.56 8.93 20.31
C GLY A 127 24.95 10.13 21.03
N VAL A 128 23.70 10.48 20.71
CA VAL A 128 22.92 11.50 21.41
C VAL A 128 22.37 10.86 22.69
N HIS A 129 22.97 11.19 23.83
CA HIS A 129 22.51 10.75 25.16
C HIS A 129 21.87 11.87 25.97
N ASP A 130 22.25 13.12 25.67
CA ASP A 130 21.76 14.33 26.31
C ASP A 130 21.47 15.37 25.23
N ILE A 131 20.36 16.09 25.36
CA ILE A 131 19.98 17.18 24.46
C ILE A 131 20.49 18.48 25.08
N ARG A 132 21.42 19.17 24.39
CA ARG A 132 22.03 20.41 24.92
C ARG A 132 21.15 21.66 24.75
N PHE A 133 20.08 21.53 23.99
CA PHE A 133 19.18 22.63 23.65
C PHE A 133 17.85 22.43 24.36
N GLU A 134 17.40 23.46 25.06
CA GLU A 134 16.04 23.55 25.59
C GLU A 134 15.26 24.49 24.68
N GLY A 135 14.04 24.10 24.32
CA GLY A 135 13.15 24.88 23.44
C GLY A 135 11.70 24.76 23.91
N ASP A 136 10.86 25.69 23.46
CA ASP A 136 9.41 25.55 23.63
C ASP A 136 8.94 24.31 22.86
N THR A 137 8.11 23.48 23.48
CA THR A 137 7.46 22.36 22.80
C THR A 137 6.25 22.85 22.03
N ARG A 138 5.95 22.21 20.90
CA ARG A 138 4.70 22.45 20.18
C ARG A 138 3.53 21.83 20.94
N ASP A 139 2.41 22.52 20.90
CA ASP A 139 1.13 22.05 21.45
C ASP A 139 0.04 22.33 20.41
N HIS A 140 -0.16 21.35 19.53
CA HIS A 140 -1.16 21.35 18.48
C HIS A 140 -2.20 20.26 18.76
N PRO A 141 -3.47 20.49 18.38
CA PRO A 141 -4.49 19.46 18.45
C PRO A 141 -4.11 18.24 17.62
N ILE A 142 -4.41 17.06 18.15
CA ILE A 142 -4.31 15.79 17.42
C ILE A 142 -5.55 15.68 16.54
N ASP A 143 -5.34 15.40 15.26
CA ASP A 143 -6.40 15.13 14.29
C ASP A 143 -6.59 13.60 14.25
N ASN A 144 -7.61 13.14 14.97
CA ASN A 144 -8.05 11.75 15.04
C ASN A 144 -9.46 11.58 14.49
N ASP A 145 -9.91 12.53 13.66
CA ASP A 145 -11.23 12.49 13.04
C ASP A 145 -11.21 11.56 11.81
N GLY A 146 -12.15 10.61 11.82
CA GLY A 146 -12.31 9.63 10.76
C GLY A 146 -11.55 8.31 11.00
N PRO A 147 -11.74 7.32 10.12
CA PRO A 147 -11.45 5.92 10.48
C PRO A 147 -10.07 5.41 10.06
N CYS A 148 -9.25 6.22 9.38
CA CYS A 148 -8.08 5.69 8.66
C CYS A 148 -6.74 6.09 9.25
N LEU A 149 -6.56 7.37 9.58
CA LEU A 149 -5.27 7.95 9.90
C LEU A 149 -5.41 8.89 11.10
N GLU A 150 -4.49 8.79 12.03
CA GLU A 150 -4.28 9.76 13.11
C GLU A 150 -3.09 10.64 12.75
N ARG A 151 -3.21 11.95 12.99
CA ARG A 151 -2.16 12.93 12.79
C ARG A 151 -1.86 13.63 14.10
N ASP A 152 -0.61 13.49 14.55
CA ASP A 152 -0.07 14.16 15.72
C ASP A 152 1.04 15.15 15.27
N PRO A 153 0.70 16.44 15.06
CA PRO A 153 1.67 17.44 14.64
C PRO A 153 2.80 17.67 15.66
N ASN A 154 2.59 17.29 16.92
CA ASN A 154 3.60 17.45 17.98
C ASN A 154 4.79 16.52 17.77
N LYS A 155 4.58 15.36 17.15
CA LYS A 155 5.64 14.43 16.75
C LYS A 155 6.30 14.81 15.41
N CYS A 156 5.81 15.82 14.70
CA CYS A 156 6.28 16.16 13.35
C CYS A 156 7.64 16.89 13.36
N ILE A 157 8.61 16.33 12.62
CA ILE A 157 9.95 16.93 12.42
C ILE A 157 10.06 17.81 11.16
N LEU A 158 8.93 18.16 10.52
CA LEU A 158 8.88 18.99 9.30
C LEU A 158 9.78 18.49 8.15
N CYS A 159 9.92 17.16 8.02
CA CYS A 159 10.76 16.57 6.97
C CYS A 159 10.16 16.69 5.56
N GLY A 160 8.85 17.00 5.47
CA GLY A 160 8.14 17.18 4.20
C GLY A 160 7.98 15.94 3.33
N ARG A 161 8.29 14.73 3.85
CA ARG A 161 8.08 13.48 3.09
C ARG A 161 6.59 13.25 2.83
N CYS A 162 5.75 13.45 3.84
CA CYS A 162 4.28 13.31 3.75
C CYS A 162 3.64 14.29 2.77
N VAL A 163 4.06 15.57 2.79
CA VAL A 163 3.63 16.60 1.83
C VAL A 163 4.02 16.21 0.40
N ARG A 164 5.30 15.88 0.18
CA ARG A 164 5.80 15.53 -1.15
C ARG A 164 5.18 14.25 -1.70
N VAL A 165 5.03 13.18 -0.91
CA VAL A 165 4.38 11.95 -1.44
C VAL A 165 2.92 12.20 -1.80
N CYS A 166 2.20 12.99 -1.00
CA CYS A 166 0.79 13.33 -1.25
C CYS A 166 0.61 14.20 -2.50
N ASN A 167 1.58 15.07 -2.80
CA ASN A 167 1.57 15.93 -3.98
C ASN A 167 2.17 15.23 -5.22
N GLU A 168 3.42 14.78 -5.14
CA GLU A 168 4.22 14.30 -6.28
C GLU A 168 3.83 12.91 -6.78
N ILE A 169 3.33 12.04 -5.90
CA ILE A 169 2.99 10.64 -6.24
C ILE A 169 1.49 10.42 -6.29
N GLN A 170 0.74 11.06 -5.40
CA GLN A 170 -0.70 10.89 -5.33
C GLN A 170 -1.48 12.00 -6.05
N GLU A 171 -0.89 13.16 -6.34
CA GLU A 171 -1.59 14.32 -6.95
C GLU A 171 -2.83 14.78 -6.15
N VAL A 172 -2.86 14.44 -4.86
CA VAL A 172 -3.96 14.79 -3.98
C VAL A 172 -3.69 16.13 -3.29
N ALA A 173 -2.43 16.38 -2.91
CA ALA A 173 -2.00 17.59 -2.21
C ALA A 173 -2.83 17.94 -0.96
N ALA A 174 -3.30 16.91 -0.24
CA ALA A 174 -4.09 17.06 0.99
C ALA A 174 -3.30 17.65 2.17
N LEU A 175 -1.96 17.59 2.12
CA LEU A 175 -1.07 18.07 3.18
C LEU A 175 -0.12 19.11 2.62
N ASP A 176 0.05 20.23 3.32
CA ASP A 176 1.06 21.25 2.98
C ASP A 176 1.64 21.92 4.24
N PHE A 177 2.72 22.66 4.06
CA PHE A 177 3.30 23.52 5.09
C PHE A 177 2.52 24.82 5.21
N THR A 178 2.14 25.17 6.43
CA THR A 178 1.64 26.50 6.77
C THR A 178 2.58 27.20 7.74
N GLU A 179 2.34 28.49 7.97
CA GLU A 179 3.09 29.34 8.88
C GLU A 179 4.60 29.42 8.57
N ARG A 180 5.37 30.11 9.42
CA ARG A 180 6.83 30.30 9.24
C ARG A 180 7.59 30.21 10.55
N GLY A 181 8.87 29.84 10.43
CA GLY A 181 9.80 29.82 11.56
C GLY A 181 9.40 28.75 12.57
N PHE A 182 9.27 29.14 13.84
CA PHE A 182 8.92 28.20 14.90
C PHE A 182 7.50 27.62 14.75
N ASN A 183 6.57 28.41 14.22
CA ASN A 183 5.16 28.03 14.06
C ASN A 183 4.89 27.14 12.84
N SER A 184 5.91 26.84 12.02
CA SER A 184 5.70 26.01 10.83
C SER A 184 5.14 24.65 11.21
N THR A 185 4.05 24.27 10.56
CA THR A 185 3.37 22.98 10.76
C THR A 185 2.93 22.40 9.42
N VAL A 186 2.75 21.07 9.38
CA VAL A 186 2.16 20.38 8.24
C VAL A 186 0.69 20.15 8.53
N THR A 187 -0.18 20.81 7.77
CA THR A 187 -1.63 20.82 7.99
C THR A 187 -2.40 20.53 6.69
N THR A 188 -3.71 20.44 6.82
CA THR A 188 -4.72 20.26 5.78
C THR A 188 -5.33 21.61 5.38
N ALA A 189 -6.10 21.64 4.28
CA ALA A 189 -6.77 22.86 3.85
C ALA A 189 -7.68 23.42 4.98
N PHE A 190 -7.47 24.71 5.31
CA PHE A 190 -8.20 25.42 6.36
C PHE A 190 -8.15 24.77 7.76
N ASP A 191 -7.12 23.95 8.03
CA ASP A 191 -7.00 23.16 9.27
C ASP A 191 -8.22 22.24 9.52
N LEU A 192 -8.94 21.86 8.46
CA LEU A 192 -10.04 20.92 8.54
C LEU A 192 -9.54 19.51 8.84
N PRO A 193 -10.33 18.68 9.54
CA PRO A 193 -9.93 17.31 9.78
C PRO A 193 -9.69 16.53 8.48
N GLN A 194 -8.76 15.57 8.50
CA GLN A 194 -8.38 14.84 7.29
C GLN A 194 -9.56 14.12 6.62
N SER A 195 -10.56 13.71 7.39
CA SER A 195 -11.79 13.08 6.90
C SER A 195 -12.68 13.99 6.06
N GLU A 196 -12.57 15.31 6.21
CA GLU A 196 -13.45 16.30 5.59
C GLU A 196 -12.89 16.92 4.30
N ILE A 197 -11.61 16.70 4.00
CA ILE A 197 -10.94 17.23 2.81
C ILE A 197 -10.84 16.20 1.69
N ASN A 198 -10.28 16.59 0.53
CA ASN A 198 -9.97 15.71 -0.60
C ASN A 198 -8.89 14.65 -0.30
N CYS A 199 -8.91 13.98 0.85
CA CYS A 199 -7.97 12.91 1.17
C CYS A 199 -8.50 11.54 0.74
N THR A 200 -7.67 10.76 0.04
CA THR A 200 -8.00 9.41 -0.43
C THR A 200 -7.79 8.30 0.60
N ASN A 201 -7.30 8.65 1.80
CA ASN A 201 -7.01 7.72 2.90
C ASN A 201 -5.98 6.62 2.56
N CYS A 202 -5.20 6.77 1.47
CA CYS A 202 -4.29 5.74 0.99
C CYS A 202 -3.11 5.41 1.93
N GLY A 203 -2.84 6.28 2.91
CA GLY A 203 -1.83 6.06 3.96
C GLY A 203 -0.38 6.17 3.50
N GLN A 204 -0.11 6.61 2.26
CA GLN A 204 1.26 6.82 1.77
C GLN A 204 2.02 7.84 2.63
N CYS A 205 1.34 8.87 3.14
CA CYS A 205 1.90 9.84 4.07
C CYS A 205 2.35 9.21 5.40
N ALA A 206 1.63 8.21 5.90
CA ALA A 206 2.00 7.45 7.10
C ALA A 206 3.24 6.59 6.82
N VAL A 207 3.25 5.83 5.72
CA VAL A 207 4.37 4.93 5.38
C VAL A 207 5.70 5.69 5.27
N VAL A 208 5.73 6.84 4.61
CA VAL A 208 6.98 7.62 4.44
C VAL A 208 7.35 8.47 5.67
N CYS A 209 6.48 8.57 6.67
CA CYS A 209 6.75 9.36 7.87
C CYS A 209 7.88 8.71 8.68
N PRO A 210 9.00 9.40 8.96
CA PRO A 210 10.14 8.82 9.70
C PRO A 210 9.91 8.70 11.21
N VAL A 211 8.77 9.21 11.70
CA VAL A 211 8.40 9.38 13.11
C VAL A 211 6.92 9.10 13.32
N GLY A 212 6.43 9.15 14.56
CA GLY A 212 5.02 8.84 14.90
C GLY A 212 4.03 9.96 14.64
N ALA A 213 4.27 10.85 13.67
CA ALA A 213 3.42 12.01 13.42
C ALA A 213 2.17 11.69 12.57
N ILE A 214 2.21 10.60 11.81
CA ILE A 214 1.07 10.09 11.04
C ILE A 214 1.08 8.58 11.17
N THR A 215 0.01 8.02 11.71
CA THR A 215 -0.21 6.59 11.98
C THR A 215 -1.61 6.21 11.53
N GLU A 216 -1.89 4.91 11.45
CA GLU A 216 -3.25 4.40 11.28
C GLU A 216 -4.06 4.56 12.56
N VAL A 217 -5.38 4.76 12.42
CA VAL A 217 -6.30 4.63 13.55
C VAL A 217 -6.37 3.15 13.93
N SER A 218 -6.06 2.84 15.19
CA SER A 218 -5.99 1.45 15.61
C SER A 218 -7.36 0.86 15.93
N GLU A 219 -7.59 -0.38 15.50
CA GLU A 219 -8.77 -1.19 15.84
C GLU A 219 -8.37 -2.46 16.61
N ILE A 220 -7.15 -2.50 17.16
CA ILE A 220 -6.66 -3.65 17.95
C ILE A 220 -7.54 -3.90 19.17
N SER A 221 -7.97 -2.83 19.86
CA SER A 221 -8.82 -2.96 21.05
C SER A 221 -10.19 -3.55 20.69
N ASP A 222 -10.81 -3.09 19.62
CA ASP A 222 -12.10 -3.62 19.15
C ASP A 222 -12.00 -5.12 18.82
N VAL A 223 -10.88 -5.55 18.22
CA VAL A 223 -10.65 -6.97 17.91
C VAL A 223 -10.36 -7.78 19.17
N TRP A 224 -9.62 -7.25 20.14
CA TRP A 224 -9.44 -7.94 21.42
C TRP A 224 -10.77 -8.10 22.17
N ASP A 225 -11.58 -7.05 22.23
CA ASP A 225 -12.91 -7.09 22.84
C ASP A 225 -13.79 -8.17 22.18
N ALA A 226 -13.76 -8.29 20.84
CA ALA A 226 -14.49 -9.33 20.12
C ALA A 226 -13.95 -10.74 20.38
N LEU A 227 -12.62 -10.92 20.45
CA LEU A 227 -12.00 -12.23 20.72
C LEU A 227 -12.20 -12.71 22.17
N GLU A 228 -12.44 -11.79 23.10
CA GLU A 228 -12.73 -12.09 24.51
C GLU A 228 -14.23 -12.31 24.79
N ASP A 229 -15.10 -11.99 23.84
CA ASP A 229 -16.54 -12.19 23.95
C ASP A 229 -16.94 -13.63 23.56
N GLU A 230 -17.38 -14.42 24.54
CA GLU A 230 -17.79 -15.82 24.34
C GLU A 230 -19.08 -15.96 23.49
N ASP A 231 -19.85 -14.88 23.33
CA ASP A 231 -21.08 -14.88 22.51
C ASP A 231 -20.79 -14.52 21.03
N GLN A 232 -19.58 -14.05 20.71
CA GLN A 232 -19.19 -13.70 19.34
C GLN A 232 -18.45 -14.85 18.64
N HIS A 233 -18.72 -15.03 17.35
CA HIS A 233 -17.99 -15.91 16.44
C HIS A 233 -17.08 -15.07 15.54
N VAL A 234 -15.79 -15.02 15.86
CA VAL A 234 -14.83 -14.09 15.24
C VAL A 234 -14.13 -14.72 14.04
N VAL A 235 -14.44 -14.18 12.85
CA VAL A 235 -13.90 -14.63 11.57
C VAL A 235 -12.85 -13.65 11.07
N VAL A 236 -11.66 -14.13 10.71
CA VAL A 236 -10.62 -13.30 10.09
C VAL A 236 -10.36 -13.68 8.63
N GLN A 237 -10.27 -12.68 7.77
CA GLN A 237 -9.77 -12.80 6.39
C GLN A 237 -8.44 -12.08 6.20
N VAL A 238 -7.55 -12.65 5.40
CA VAL A 238 -6.21 -12.11 5.16
C VAL A 238 -6.00 -11.74 3.69
N ALA A 239 -5.57 -10.51 3.43
CA ALA A 239 -5.31 -10.06 2.07
C ALA A 239 -4.06 -10.72 1.44
N PRO A 240 -4.01 -10.86 0.09
CA PRO A 240 -2.92 -11.55 -0.59
C PRO A 240 -1.53 -11.00 -0.25
N ALA A 241 -1.38 -9.69 -0.10
CA ALA A 241 -0.06 -9.06 0.12
C ALA A 241 0.52 -9.31 1.52
N ILE A 242 -0.31 -9.64 2.52
CA ILE A 242 0.13 -9.81 3.91
C ILE A 242 1.12 -10.97 4.02
N GLN A 243 0.86 -12.05 3.30
CA GLN A 243 1.68 -13.27 3.35
C GLN A 243 3.10 -13.06 2.84
N ALA A 244 3.36 -11.98 2.09
CA ALA A 244 4.67 -11.62 1.53
C ALA A 244 5.38 -10.49 2.31
N SER A 245 4.69 -9.82 3.25
CA SER A 245 5.23 -8.64 3.94
C SER A 245 5.27 -8.77 5.46
N ILE A 246 4.31 -9.45 6.10
CA ILE A 246 4.22 -9.44 7.57
C ILE A 246 5.46 -10.06 8.25
N GLY A 247 6.17 -10.96 7.57
CA GLY A 247 7.43 -11.53 8.07
C GLY A 247 8.50 -10.48 8.38
N GLU A 248 8.48 -9.33 7.71
CA GLU A 248 9.43 -8.23 7.93
C GLU A 248 9.33 -7.67 9.36
N GLU A 249 8.12 -7.63 9.93
CA GLU A 249 7.88 -7.21 11.32
C GLU A 249 8.51 -8.16 12.35
N PHE A 250 8.91 -9.36 11.92
CA PHE A 250 9.56 -10.39 12.72
C PHE A 250 11.02 -10.62 12.29
N GLY A 251 11.61 -9.70 11.51
CA GLY A 251 13.01 -9.73 11.09
C GLY A 251 13.31 -10.68 9.93
N MET A 252 12.30 -11.09 9.16
CA MET A 252 12.47 -11.89 7.95
C MET A 252 12.70 -10.97 6.73
N GLU A 253 13.35 -11.48 5.69
CA GLU A 253 13.62 -10.71 4.47
C GLU A 253 12.32 -10.36 3.72
N PRO A 254 12.22 -9.18 3.08
CA PRO A 254 11.08 -8.82 2.26
C PRO A 254 10.78 -9.85 1.17
N GLY A 255 9.50 -10.19 0.99
CA GLY A 255 9.07 -11.22 0.04
C GLY A 255 9.20 -12.65 0.56
N THR A 256 9.57 -12.86 1.82
CA THR A 256 9.48 -14.21 2.40
C THR A 256 8.00 -14.60 2.58
N ILE A 257 7.57 -15.68 1.92
CA ILE A 257 6.20 -16.20 2.04
C ILE A 257 6.02 -16.88 3.40
N VAL A 258 5.06 -16.38 4.19
CA VAL A 258 4.80 -16.82 5.57
C VAL A 258 3.35 -17.23 5.82
N THR A 259 2.60 -17.59 4.76
CA THR A 259 1.17 -17.92 4.81
C THR A 259 0.83 -18.91 5.93
N GLY A 260 1.53 -20.04 6.00
CA GLY A 260 1.23 -21.06 7.00
C GLY A 260 1.47 -20.62 8.45
N LYS A 261 2.53 -19.85 8.68
CA LYS A 261 2.86 -19.28 10.02
C LYS A 261 1.87 -18.21 10.43
N LEU A 262 1.42 -17.40 9.46
CA LEU A 262 0.40 -16.40 9.67
C LEU A 262 -0.92 -17.05 10.12
N VAL A 263 -1.35 -18.11 9.43
CA VAL A 263 -2.55 -18.86 9.85
C VAL A 263 -2.39 -19.41 11.27
N THR A 264 -1.25 -20.05 11.57
CA THR A 264 -1.00 -20.57 12.94
C THR A 264 -0.99 -19.46 13.98
N ALA A 265 -0.42 -18.29 13.66
CA ALA A 265 -0.42 -17.16 14.57
C ALA A 265 -1.84 -16.65 14.86
N LEU A 266 -2.67 -16.49 13.82
CA LEU A 266 -4.07 -16.08 13.96
C LEU A 266 -4.89 -17.11 14.77
N GLN A 267 -4.64 -18.41 14.58
CA GLN A 267 -5.22 -19.47 15.42
C GLN A 267 -4.80 -19.32 16.89
N GLU A 268 -3.52 -19.03 17.16
CA GLU A 268 -3.02 -18.81 18.53
C GLU A 268 -3.52 -17.50 19.16
N LEU A 269 -3.93 -16.51 18.36
CA LEU A 269 -4.59 -15.29 18.86
C LEU A 269 -6.03 -15.54 19.33
N GLY A 270 -6.68 -16.61 18.87
CA GLY A 270 -8.04 -16.99 19.29
C GLY A 270 -9.13 -16.82 18.24
N PHE A 271 -8.82 -16.49 16.99
CA PHE A 271 -9.83 -16.41 15.93
C PHE A 271 -10.50 -17.78 15.68
N ASP A 272 -11.83 -17.81 15.59
CA ASP A 272 -12.61 -19.04 15.40
C ASP A 272 -12.45 -19.64 14.00
N LYS A 273 -12.33 -18.76 12.98
CA LYS A 273 -12.08 -19.15 11.59
C LYS A 273 -11.10 -18.21 10.92
N ILE A 274 -10.17 -18.81 10.18
CA ILE A 274 -9.11 -18.10 9.46
C ILE A 274 -9.25 -18.43 7.97
N PHE A 275 -9.62 -17.41 7.19
CA PHE A 275 -9.84 -17.51 5.75
C PHE A 275 -8.90 -16.61 4.95
N SER A 276 -8.89 -16.80 3.63
CA SER A 276 -8.12 -15.97 2.70
C SER A 276 -9.05 -15.07 1.89
N THR A 277 -8.74 -13.78 1.84
CA THR A 277 -9.39 -12.83 0.91
C THR A 277 -9.09 -13.19 -0.55
N GLU A 278 -8.09 -14.04 -0.83
CA GLU A 278 -7.83 -14.54 -2.18
C GLU A 278 -9.02 -15.35 -2.74
N PHE A 279 -9.84 -15.98 -1.88
CA PHE A 279 -11.07 -16.65 -2.29
C PHE A 279 -12.03 -15.66 -2.96
N THR A 280 -12.28 -14.52 -2.33
CA THR A 280 -13.16 -13.49 -2.90
C THR A 280 -12.46 -12.60 -3.93
N ALA A 281 -11.13 -12.63 -4.02
CA ALA A 281 -10.43 -12.09 -5.18
C ALA A 281 -10.80 -12.88 -6.44
N ASP A 282 -10.85 -14.21 -6.37
CA ASP A 282 -11.37 -15.04 -7.45
C ASP A 282 -12.83 -14.70 -7.77
N LEU A 283 -13.66 -14.46 -6.75
CA LEU A 283 -15.05 -14.06 -6.92
C LEU A 283 -15.20 -12.69 -7.59
N THR A 284 -14.37 -11.71 -7.21
CA THR A 284 -14.34 -10.40 -7.86
C THR A 284 -14.04 -10.54 -9.34
N ILE A 285 -13.11 -11.42 -9.74
CA ILE A 285 -12.84 -11.68 -11.17
C ILE A 285 -14.05 -12.27 -11.89
N MET A 286 -14.83 -13.14 -11.24
CA MET A 286 -16.03 -13.69 -11.85
C MET A 286 -17.05 -12.60 -12.14
N GLU A 287 -17.32 -11.70 -11.21
CA GLU A 287 -18.27 -10.60 -11.42
C GLU A 287 -17.72 -9.51 -12.36
N GLU A 288 -16.52 -9.02 -12.08
CA GLU A 288 -15.89 -7.91 -12.80
C GLU A 288 -15.53 -8.30 -14.25
N GLY A 289 -15.04 -9.53 -14.44
CA GLY A 289 -14.76 -10.10 -15.75
C GLY A 289 -16.04 -10.21 -16.58
N ASN A 290 -17.12 -10.77 -16.03
CA ASN A 290 -18.40 -10.84 -16.73
C ASN A 290 -19.00 -9.45 -16.99
N GLU A 291 -18.79 -8.49 -16.08
CA GLU A 291 -19.23 -7.11 -16.28
C GLU A 291 -18.54 -6.49 -17.49
N LEU A 292 -17.22 -6.66 -17.62
CA LEU A 292 -16.43 -6.22 -18.76
C LEU A 292 -16.98 -6.80 -20.07
N LEU A 293 -17.31 -8.10 -20.08
CA LEU A 293 -17.89 -8.76 -21.25
C LEU A 293 -19.23 -8.14 -21.67
N LYS A 294 -20.08 -7.74 -20.71
CA LYS A 294 -21.32 -7.02 -21.02
C LYS A 294 -21.04 -5.61 -21.55
N ARG A 295 -20.03 -4.92 -21.04
CA ARG A 295 -19.65 -3.56 -21.50
C ARG A 295 -19.13 -3.55 -22.93
N ILE A 296 -18.23 -4.48 -23.28
CA ILE A 296 -17.69 -4.64 -24.63
C ILE A 296 -18.81 -4.94 -25.64
N LYS A 297 -19.87 -5.64 -25.23
CA LYS A 297 -21.08 -5.89 -26.03
C LYS A 297 -22.04 -4.68 -26.12
N GLY A 298 -21.66 -3.51 -25.61
CA GLY A 298 -22.39 -2.25 -25.72
C GLY A 298 -23.46 -2.00 -24.66
N GLN A 299 -23.48 -2.76 -23.54
CA GLN A 299 -24.51 -2.62 -22.51
C GLN A 299 -24.21 -1.54 -21.46
N LYS A 300 -22.96 -1.08 -21.33
CA LYS A 300 -22.51 -0.04 -20.38
C LYS A 300 -21.35 0.78 -20.97
N LYS A 301 -20.94 1.86 -20.27
CA LYS A 301 -19.85 2.76 -20.68
C LYS A 301 -18.47 2.10 -20.58
N LEU A 302 -17.60 2.42 -21.55
CA LEU A 302 -16.18 2.10 -21.56
C LEU A 302 -15.35 3.40 -21.35
N PRO A 303 -14.12 3.30 -20.83
CA PRO A 303 -13.49 2.10 -20.27
C PRO A 303 -14.20 1.61 -19.00
N GLN A 304 -14.16 0.31 -18.71
CA GLN A 304 -14.42 -0.17 -17.35
C GLN A 304 -13.19 0.11 -16.48
N PHE A 305 -13.37 0.72 -15.31
CA PHE A 305 -12.32 0.88 -14.31
C PHE A 305 -12.49 -0.14 -13.20
N THR A 306 -11.39 -0.69 -12.69
CA THR A 306 -11.45 -1.51 -11.49
C THR A 306 -11.92 -0.72 -10.27
N SER A 307 -12.60 -1.38 -9.34
CA SER A 307 -13.19 -0.73 -8.16
C SER A 307 -12.70 -1.29 -6.81
N CYS A 308 -11.82 -2.29 -6.82
CA CYS A 308 -11.37 -2.98 -5.60
C CYS A 308 -10.44 -2.15 -4.69
N CYS A 309 -9.85 -1.06 -5.21
CA CYS A 309 -8.95 -0.17 -4.47
C CYS A 309 -9.71 1.04 -3.91
N PRO A 310 -9.96 1.11 -2.58
CA PRO A 310 -10.78 2.19 -2.00
C PRO A 310 -10.13 3.58 -2.11
N GLY A 311 -8.80 3.65 -2.13
CA GLY A 311 -8.10 4.91 -2.37
C GLY A 311 -8.33 5.46 -3.78
N TRP A 312 -8.44 4.57 -4.78
CA TRP A 312 -8.79 4.93 -6.15
C TRP A 312 -10.27 5.31 -6.25
N VAL A 313 -11.18 4.51 -5.68
CA VAL A 313 -12.61 4.83 -5.66
C VAL A 313 -12.83 6.22 -5.05
N LYS A 314 -12.29 6.48 -3.86
CA LYS A 314 -12.44 7.78 -3.19
C LYS A 314 -11.80 8.92 -4.00
N PHE A 315 -10.67 8.67 -4.68
CA PHE A 315 -10.08 9.64 -5.59
C PHE A 315 -11.01 9.98 -6.76
N CYS A 316 -11.63 8.97 -7.39
CA CYS A 316 -12.60 9.16 -8.46
C CYS A 316 -13.86 9.90 -7.99
N GLU A 317 -14.40 9.54 -6.82
CA GLU A 317 -15.57 10.21 -6.20
C GLU A 317 -15.35 11.71 -5.99
N HIS A 318 -14.15 12.11 -5.56
CA HIS A 318 -13.81 13.51 -5.40
C HIS A 318 -13.42 14.17 -6.73
N ASN A 319 -12.59 13.50 -7.54
CA ASN A 319 -11.82 14.14 -8.59
C ASN A 319 -12.35 14.01 -10.00
N TYR A 320 -13.02 12.89 -10.28
CA TYR A 320 -13.53 12.55 -11.59
C TYR A 320 -14.92 11.88 -11.47
N PRO A 321 -15.92 12.55 -10.88
CA PRO A 321 -17.24 11.98 -10.64
C PRO A 321 -17.95 11.53 -11.93
N GLU A 322 -17.58 12.09 -13.09
CA GLU A 322 -18.06 11.68 -14.41
C GLU A 322 -17.71 10.23 -14.79
N TYR A 323 -16.67 9.65 -14.17
CA TYR A 323 -16.26 8.25 -14.38
C TYR A 323 -16.83 7.29 -13.33
N LEU A 324 -17.71 7.71 -12.42
CA LEU A 324 -18.32 6.80 -11.44
C LEU A 324 -19.12 5.67 -12.09
N ASP A 325 -19.85 5.96 -13.17
CA ASP A 325 -20.56 4.94 -13.96
C ASP A 325 -19.60 3.97 -14.69
N ASN A 326 -18.32 4.36 -14.80
CA ASN A 326 -17.29 3.57 -15.45
C ASN A 326 -16.60 2.62 -14.47
N LEU A 327 -16.66 2.85 -13.14
CA LEU A 327 -16.18 1.90 -12.13
C LEU A 327 -16.95 0.57 -12.23
N SER A 328 -16.27 -0.55 -12.02
CA SER A 328 -16.94 -1.84 -11.86
C SER A 328 -17.85 -1.79 -10.65
N THR A 329 -19.05 -2.33 -10.83
CA THR A 329 -20.03 -2.46 -9.76
C THR A 329 -19.70 -3.57 -8.79
N ALA A 330 -18.79 -4.50 -9.15
CA ALA A 330 -18.32 -5.53 -8.25
C ALA A 330 -17.73 -4.91 -6.97
N LYS A 331 -18.12 -5.41 -5.80
CA LYS A 331 -17.53 -5.07 -4.51
C LYS A 331 -16.05 -5.50 -4.49
N SER A 332 -15.26 -4.89 -3.61
CA SER A 332 -13.89 -5.36 -3.43
C SER A 332 -13.85 -6.75 -2.79
N PRO A 333 -12.73 -7.49 -2.92
CA PRO A 333 -12.56 -8.79 -2.27
C PRO A 333 -12.85 -8.77 -0.76
N GLN A 334 -12.48 -7.68 -0.07
CA GLN A 334 -12.79 -7.52 1.36
C GLN A 334 -14.30 -7.56 1.59
N GLN A 335 -15.05 -6.73 0.87
CA GLN A 335 -16.47 -6.54 1.12
C GLN A 335 -17.30 -7.73 0.65
N MET A 336 -16.92 -8.33 -0.49
CA MET A 336 -17.50 -9.60 -0.92
C MET A 336 -17.30 -10.69 0.13
N PHE A 337 -16.11 -10.77 0.73
CA PHE A 337 -15.82 -11.78 1.75
C PHE A 337 -16.72 -11.59 2.95
N SER A 338 -16.76 -10.39 3.53
CA SER A 338 -17.49 -10.18 4.77
C SER A 338 -19.00 -10.26 4.57
N THR A 339 -19.52 -9.85 3.40
CA THR A 339 -20.92 -10.10 3.01
C THR A 339 -21.21 -11.60 3.02
N LEU A 340 -20.35 -12.42 2.41
CA LEU A 340 -20.52 -13.88 2.37
C LEU A 340 -20.31 -14.55 3.73
N ALA A 341 -19.46 -14.00 4.59
CA ALA A 341 -19.27 -14.48 5.95
C ALA A 341 -20.58 -14.39 6.76
N LYS A 342 -21.33 -13.30 6.59
CA LYS A 342 -22.60 -13.05 7.29
C LYS A 342 -23.85 -13.56 6.54
N THR A 343 -23.67 -14.21 5.39
CA THR A 343 -24.78 -14.77 4.61
C THR A 343 -24.54 -16.25 4.34
N TYR A 344 -23.77 -16.56 3.30
CA TYR A 344 -23.45 -17.93 2.90
C TYR A 344 -22.81 -18.76 4.02
N TYR A 345 -21.74 -18.27 4.65
CA TYR A 345 -21.04 -19.01 5.71
C TYR A 345 -21.94 -19.19 6.95
N ALA A 346 -22.62 -18.13 7.38
CA ALA A 346 -23.57 -18.16 8.49
C ALA A 346 -24.64 -19.25 8.29
N GLU A 347 -25.25 -19.32 7.10
CA GLU A 347 -26.26 -20.33 6.77
C GLU A 347 -25.67 -21.75 6.71
N GLN A 348 -24.47 -21.93 6.16
CA GLN A 348 -23.86 -23.25 6.05
C GLN A 348 -23.42 -23.82 7.41
N GLU A 349 -23.03 -22.97 8.35
CA GLU A 349 -22.58 -23.38 9.69
C GLU A 349 -23.67 -23.25 10.77
N ASP A 350 -24.89 -22.81 10.41
CA ASP A 350 -26.02 -22.61 11.33
C ASP A 350 -25.69 -21.61 12.46
N ILE A 351 -25.08 -20.47 12.10
CA ILE A 351 -24.69 -19.37 12.99
C ILE A 351 -25.58 -18.15 12.69
N ASP A 352 -26.05 -17.45 13.72
CA ASP A 352 -26.76 -16.19 13.53
C ASP A 352 -25.81 -15.12 12.97
N PRO A 353 -26.12 -14.47 11.82
CA PRO A 353 -25.30 -13.38 11.29
C PRO A 353 -24.98 -12.25 12.28
N GLU A 354 -25.84 -12.00 13.27
CA GLU A 354 -25.61 -11.01 14.33
C GLU A 354 -24.45 -11.37 15.26
N ASP A 355 -24.18 -12.67 15.42
CA ASP A 355 -23.12 -13.19 16.29
C ASP A 355 -21.77 -13.24 15.57
N ILE A 356 -21.71 -12.98 14.25
CA ILE A 356 -20.47 -13.04 13.48
C ILE A 356 -19.75 -11.69 13.48
N PHE A 357 -18.56 -11.66 14.09
CA PHE A 357 -17.63 -10.53 14.01
C PHE A 357 -16.56 -10.77 12.95
N THR A 358 -16.56 -9.95 11.91
CA THR A 358 -15.65 -10.07 10.76
C THR A 358 -14.47 -9.11 10.85
N VAL A 359 -13.27 -9.68 10.84
CA VAL A 359 -12.01 -8.94 10.85
C VAL A 359 -11.29 -9.13 9.53
N SER A 360 -10.77 -8.04 8.96
CA SER A 360 -9.93 -8.11 7.76
C SER A 360 -8.50 -7.64 8.06
N VAL A 361 -7.50 -8.42 7.67
CA VAL A 361 -6.08 -8.04 7.78
C VAL A 361 -5.61 -7.54 6.42
N MET A 362 -5.36 -6.24 6.32
CA MET A 362 -5.20 -5.52 5.06
C MET A 362 -3.90 -4.71 5.01
N PRO A 363 -3.21 -4.63 3.85
CA PRO A 363 -2.01 -3.81 3.69
C PRO A 363 -2.36 -2.32 3.50
N CYS A 364 -3.56 -1.88 3.85
CA CYS A 364 -4.15 -0.63 3.40
C CYS A 364 -4.96 0.03 4.51
N THR A 365 -4.72 1.32 4.75
CA THR A 365 -5.52 2.14 5.68
C THR A 365 -6.89 2.49 5.10
N ALA A 366 -6.99 2.74 3.79
CA ALA A 366 -8.26 3.09 3.14
C ALA A 366 -9.32 1.98 3.22
N LYS A 367 -8.93 0.73 3.52
CA LYS A 367 -9.87 -0.36 3.79
C LYS A 367 -10.69 -0.15 5.07
N LYS A 368 -10.16 0.60 6.06
CA LYS A 368 -10.92 1.06 7.24
C LYS A 368 -12.03 2.05 6.86
N PHE A 369 -11.77 2.94 5.88
CA PHE A 369 -12.82 3.80 5.33
C PHE A 369 -13.84 3.01 4.52
N GLU A 370 -13.39 2.03 3.72
CA GLU A 370 -14.29 1.22 2.91
C GLU A 370 -15.30 0.43 3.76
N LYS A 371 -14.90 -0.10 4.93
CA LYS A 371 -15.87 -0.75 5.81
C LYS A 371 -16.95 0.22 6.30
N ASN A 372 -16.60 1.46 6.62
CA ASN A 372 -17.54 2.43 7.18
C ASN A 372 -18.43 3.13 6.13
N ARG A 373 -18.48 2.62 4.90
CA ARG A 373 -19.39 3.12 3.86
C ARG A 373 -20.82 2.67 4.17
N GLU A 374 -21.78 3.59 4.06
CA GLU A 374 -23.19 3.32 4.37
C GLU A 374 -23.78 2.20 3.52
N GLU A 375 -23.29 2.05 2.29
CA GLU A 375 -23.72 1.00 1.36
C GLU A 375 -23.09 -0.38 1.62
N MET A 376 -22.15 -0.52 2.55
CA MET A 376 -21.47 -1.81 2.85
C MET A 376 -22.20 -2.58 3.97
N ALA A 377 -23.47 -2.91 3.70
CA ALA A 377 -24.35 -3.61 4.63
C ALA A 377 -25.36 -4.56 3.97
N ASP A 378 -25.01 -5.16 2.81
CA ASP A 378 -25.95 -6.01 2.06
C ASP A 378 -26.23 -7.35 2.76
N SER A 379 -25.41 -7.74 3.74
CA SER A 379 -25.72 -8.85 4.64
C SER A 379 -26.90 -8.59 5.59
N GLY A 380 -27.38 -7.34 5.67
CA GLY A 380 -28.34 -6.89 6.69
C GLY A 380 -27.68 -6.36 7.96
N HIS A 381 -26.36 -6.51 8.07
CA HIS A 381 -25.50 -6.00 9.13
C HIS A 381 -24.36 -5.20 8.52
N GLN A 382 -23.57 -4.53 9.35
CA GLN A 382 -22.28 -3.98 8.93
C GLN A 382 -21.44 -5.11 8.31
N ASP A 383 -21.09 -5.05 7.02
CA ASP A 383 -20.50 -6.21 6.33
C ASP A 383 -19.15 -6.58 6.96
N THR A 384 -18.24 -5.59 7.10
CA THR A 384 -16.93 -5.76 7.76
C THR A 384 -16.89 -4.99 9.09
N ASP A 385 -16.58 -5.65 10.21
CA ASP A 385 -16.64 -5.05 11.54
C ASP A 385 -15.32 -4.36 11.94
N ALA A 386 -14.17 -5.02 11.67
CA ALA A 386 -12.84 -4.46 11.94
C ALA A 386 -11.86 -4.68 10.77
N VAL A 387 -10.92 -3.76 10.61
CA VAL A 387 -9.80 -3.86 9.68
C VAL A 387 -8.49 -3.59 10.42
N LEU A 388 -7.63 -4.59 10.48
CA LEU A 388 -6.26 -4.47 10.99
C LEU A 388 -5.29 -4.24 9.84
N THR A 389 -4.37 -3.29 9.99
CA THR A 389 -3.22 -3.20 9.08
C THR A 389 -2.25 -4.37 9.27
N THR A 390 -1.29 -4.53 8.35
CA THR A 390 -0.17 -5.48 8.53
C THR A 390 0.56 -5.22 9.85
N ARG A 391 0.74 -3.94 10.20
CA ARG A 391 1.45 -3.51 11.42
C ARG A 391 0.64 -3.82 12.68
N GLU A 392 -0.67 -3.59 12.64
CA GLU A 392 -1.57 -3.90 13.76
C GLU A 392 -1.64 -5.41 14.02
N ALA A 393 -1.83 -6.23 12.97
CA ALA A 393 -1.82 -7.68 13.11
C ALA A 393 -0.47 -8.20 13.66
N ALA A 394 0.65 -7.66 13.17
CA ALA A 394 1.96 -8.01 13.70
C ALA A 394 2.13 -7.59 15.18
N ARG A 395 1.54 -6.46 15.58
CA ARG A 395 1.54 -5.99 16.97
C ARG A 395 0.77 -6.93 17.88
N MET A 396 -0.43 -7.36 17.51
CA MET A 396 -1.21 -8.35 18.28
C MET A 396 -0.44 -9.66 18.49
N ILE A 397 0.21 -10.17 17.43
CA ILE A 397 1.06 -11.37 17.52
C ILE A 397 2.22 -11.15 18.52
N LYS A 398 2.85 -9.97 18.50
CA LYS A 398 3.92 -9.59 19.44
C LYS A 398 3.40 -9.46 20.87
N GLU A 399 2.21 -8.88 21.08
CA GLU A 399 1.54 -8.72 22.39
C GLU A 399 1.30 -10.08 23.07
N MET A 400 0.94 -11.11 22.30
CA MET A 400 0.78 -12.49 22.79
C MET A 400 2.11 -13.23 23.02
N GLY A 401 3.26 -12.61 22.70
CA GLY A 401 4.57 -13.23 22.86
C GLY A 401 4.87 -14.37 21.88
N ILE A 402 4.07 -14.49 20.81
CA ILE A 402 4.18 -15.56 19.81
C ILE A 402 5.53 -15.46 19.09
N GLN A 403 6.29 -16.56 19.10
CA GLN A 403 7.57 -16.65 18.40
C GLN A 403 7.35 -17.00 16.93
N PHE A 404 6.91 -16.02 16.13
CA PHE A 404 6.45 -16.20 14.75
C PHE A 404 7.37 -17.10 13.88
N HIS A 405 8.68 -16.88 13.94
CA HIS A 405 9.68 -17.64 13.18
C HIS A 405 9.76 -19.15 13.55
N LYS A 406 9.23 -19.56 14.70
CA LYS A 406 9.20 -20.95 15.18
C LYS A 406 7.87 -21.65 14.93
N LEU A 407 6.85 -20.93 14.46
CA LEU A 407 5.55 -21.51 14.19
C LEU A 407 5.64 -22.57 13.10
N THR A 408 4.88 -23.65 13.29
CA THR A 408 4.60 -24.62 12.24
C THR A 408 3.59 -24.04 11.26
N ASP A 409 3.60 -24.52 10.02
CA ASP A 409 2.67 -24.05 9.01
C ASP A 409 1.30 -24.74 9.17
N SER A 410 0.24 -23.93 9.30
CA SER A 410 -1.17 -24.36 9.19
C SER A 410 -1.74 -24.00 7.81
N LYS A 411 -2.99 -24.39 7.56
CA LYS A 411 -3.74 -24.03 6.34
C LYS A 411 -5.00 -23.28 6.74
N TYR A 412 -5.44 -22.38 5.85
CA TYR A 412 -6.75 -21.73 5.98
C TYR A 412 -7.87 -22.76 6.15
N ASP A 413 -8.93 -22.34 6.83
CA ASP A 413 -10.15 -23.12 6.98
C ASP A 413 -10.81 -23.41 5.63
N LYS A 414 -11.53 -24.53 5.56
CA LYS A 414 -12.24 -24.96 4.35
C LYS A 414 -13.51 -24.12 4.15
N MET A 415 -14.12 -24.18 2.96
CA MET A 415 -15.29 -23.41 2.49
C MET A 415 -14.94 -22.09 1.79
N MET A 416 -14.22 -21.18 2.47
CA MET A 416 -13.84 -19.85 1.92
C MET A 416 -12.33 -19.62 1.96
N GLY A 417 -11.53 -20.69 1.92
CA GLY A 417 -10.07 -20.63 2.04
C GLY A 417 -9.30 -21.11 0.81
N ALA A 418 -9.94 -21.86 -0.11
CA ALA A 418 -9.28 -22.27 -1.34
C ALA A 418 -9.26 -21.10 -2.33
N HIS A 419 -8.11 -20.87 -2.93
CA HIS A 419 -7.87 -19.78 -3.86
C HIS A 419 -7.04 -20.27 -5.03
N THR A 420 -7.04 -19.49 -6.10
CA THR A 420 -6.18 -19.73 -7.26
C THR A 420 -4.98 -18.80 -7.27
N GLY A 421 -4.00 -19.14 -8.10
CA GLY A 421 -2.89 -18.24 -8.39
C GLY A 421 -3.31 -16.88 -8.98
N ALA A 422 -4.50 -16.80 -9.63
CA ALA A 422 -5.05 -15.52 -10.07
C ALA A 422 -5.47 -14.64 -8.88
N GLY A 423 -6.13 -15.20 -7.86
CA GLY A 423 -6.43 -14.50 -6.61
C GLY A 423 -5.18 -14.03 -5.87
N THR A 424 -4.09 -14.81 -5.88
CA THR A 424 -2.84 -14.43 -5.18
C THR A 424 -2.15 -13.19 -5.76
N ILE A 425 -2.17 -13.00 -7.09
CA ILE A 425 -1.45 -11.88 -7.73
C ILE A 425 -2.15 -10.52 -7.56
N PHE A 426 -3.39 -10.48 -7.07
CA PHE A 426 -4.14 -9.24 -6.75
C PHE A 426 -3.36 -8.25 -5.89
N GLY A 427 -2.43 -8.75 -5.06
CA GLY A 427 -1.59 -7.89 -4.22
C GLY A 427 -0.63 -6.98 -5.01
N THR A 428 -0.40 -7.26 -6.29
CA THR A 428 0.55 -6.56 -7.16
C THR A 428 -0.16 -5.69 -8.20
N THR A 429 0.47 -4.59 -8.60
CA THR A 429 0.01 -3.82 -9.76
C THR A 429 0.02 -4.69 -11.03
N GLY A 430 -1.10 -4.71 -11.74
CA GLY A 430 -1.34 -5.54 -12.92
C GLY A 430 -1.88 -6.94 -12.62
N GLY A 431 -1.93 -7.33 -11.35
CA GLY A 431 -2.41 -8.65 -10.95
C GLY A 431 -3.91 -8.83 -11.14
N VAL A 432 -4.71 -7.78 -10.89
CA VAL A 432 -6.16 -7.81 -11.11
C VAL A 432 -6.46 -7.89 -12.60
N MET A 433 -5.77 -7.09 -13.41
CA MET A 433 -5.83 -7.11 -14.86
C MET A 433 -5.48 -8.49 -15.42
N GLU A 434 -4.35 -9.06 -14.99
CA GLU A 434 -3.93 -10.39 -15.43
C GLU A 434 -4.96 -11.47 -15.05
N ALA A 435 -5.45 -11.44 -13.81
CA ALA A 435 -6.47 -12.37 -13.33
C ALA A 435 -7.80 -12.25 -14.10
N ALA A 436 -8.24 -11.01 -14.38
CA ALA A 436 -9.43 -10.72 -15.17
C ALA A 436 -9.30 -11.24 -16.60
N LEU A 437 -8.16 -10.98 -17.26
CA LEU A 437 -7.90 -11.44 -18.62
C LEU A 437 -7.83 -12.97 -18.73
N ARG A 438 -7.26 -13.65 -17.73
CA ARG A 438 -7.25 -15.13 -17.67
C ARG A 438 -8.66 -15.72 -17.73
N THR A 439 -9.60 -15.11 -17.03
CA THR A 439 -11.00 -15.58 -17.00
C THR A 439 -11.81 -15.09 -18.20
N ALA A 440 -11.71 -13.79 -18.53
CA ALA A 440 -12.46 -13.18 -19.61
C ALA A 440 -12.17 -13.83 -20.97
N TYR A 441 -10.92 -14.25 -21.22
CA TYR A 441 -10.56 -14.96 -22.45
C TYR A 441 -11.34 -16.26 -22.60
N GLU A 442 -11.18 -17.20 -21.66
CA GLU A 442 -11.75 -18.54 -21.80
C GLU A 442 -13.28 -18.54 -21.75
N VAL A 443 -13.89 -17.64 -20.94
CA VAL A 443 -15.35 -17.47 -20.90
C VAL A 443 -15.90 -16.92 -22.23
N LEU A 444 -15.13 -16.11 -22.97
CA LEU A 444 -15.56 -15.56 -24.26
C LEU A 444 -15.31 -16.48 -25.44
N THR A 445 -14.16 -17.14 -25.46
CA THR A 445 -13.69 -17.91 -26.61
C THR A 445 -14.16 -19.35 -26.58
N ASP A 446 -14.50 -19.88 -25.40
CA ASP A 446 -14.64 -21.33 -25.17
C ASP A 446 -13.34 -22.09 -25.53
N ASP A 447 -12.21 -21.38 -25.59
CA ASP A 447 -10.86 -21.87 -25.90
C ASP A 447 -9.92 -21.60 -24.71
N GLU A 448 -8.99 -22.52 -24.47
CA GLU A 448 -7.96 -22.39 -23.41
C GLU A 448 -6.98 -21.25 -23.73
N LEU A 449 -6.65 -20.43 -22.73
CA LEU A 449 -5.71 -19.31 -22.92
C LEU A 449 -4.31 -19.86 -23.25
N PRO A 450 -3.67 -19.45 -24.37
CA PRO A 450 -2.39 -20.03 -24.81
C PRO A 450 -1.23 -19.88 -23.82
N ARG A 451 -1.29 -18.84 -22.97
CA ARG A 451 -0.34 -18.60 -21.89
C ARG A 451 -1.02 -17.91 -20.72
N LEU A 452 -0.76 -18.39 -19.50
CA LEU A 452 -1.29 -17.76 -18.29
C LEU A 452 -0.47 -16.54 -17.84
N ASP A 453 0.83 -16.52 -18.15
CA ASP A 453 1.72 -15.43 -17.78
C ASP A 453 1.62 -14.29 -18.80
N LEU A 454 0.83 -13.27 -18.46
CA LEU A 454 0.64 -12.06 -19.26
C LEU A 454 1.62 -10.98 -18.82
N THR A 455 2.91 -11.16 -19.17
CA THR A 455 4.00 -10.29 -18.72
C THR A 455 3.87 -8.83 -19.15
N GLU A 456 3.04 -8.55 -20.15
CA GLU A 456 2.76 -7.20 -20.67
C GLU A 456 2.08 -6.28 -19.65
N VAL A 457 1.32 -6.86 -18.72
CA VAL A 457 0.61 -6.09 -17.68
C VAL A 457 1.36 -6.06 -16.35
N ARG A 458 2.42 -6.87 -16.22
CA ARG A 458 3.32 -6.91 -15.05
C ARG A 458 4.37 -5.80 -15.11
N GLY A 459 4.95 -5.48 -13.95
CA GLY A 459 6.09 -4.57 -13.84
C GLY A 459 5.85 -3.44 -12.85
N MET A 460 6.75 -2.46 -12.85
CA MET A 460 6.73 -1.33 -11.90
C MET A 460 6.61 0.04 -12.57
N ASP A 461 6.54 0.11 -13.91
CA ASP A 461 6.32 1.36 -14.63
C ASP A 461 4.95 1.97 -14.27
N GLY A 462 4.85 3.28 -14.09
CA GLY A 462 3.65 3.94 -13.54
C GLY A 462 2.36 3.69 -14.33
N ILE A 463 2.47 3.67 -15.66
CA ILE A 463 1.40 3.35 -16.61
C ILE A 463 1.93 2.27 -17.54
N ARG A 464 1.16 1.21 -17.73
CA ARG A 464 1.45 0.15 -18.71
C ARG A 464 0.19 -0.12 -19.52
N ASP A 465 0.33 -0.34 -20.81
CA ASP A 465 -0.79 -0.69 -21.67
C ASP A 465 -0.47 -1.90 -22.55
N ALA A 466 -1.51 -2.62 -22.93
CA ALA A 466 -1.41 -3.77 -23.80
C ALA A 466 -2.66 -3.90 -24.68
N ASN A 467 -2.48 -4.52 -25.84
CA ASN A 467 -3.59 -4.97 -26.68
C ASN A 467 -3.71 -6.49 -26.51
N VAL A 468 -4.85 -6.96 -26.02
CA VAL A 468 -5.11 -8.37 -25.78
C VAL A 468 -6.22 -8.83 -26.72
N GLN A 469 -5.97 -9.91 -27.44
CA GLN A 469 -6.95 -10.44 -28.39
C GLN A 469 -7.92 -11.37 -27.65
N LEU A 470 -9.19 -10.99 -27.54
CA LEU A 470 -10.28 -11.79 -26.97
C LEU A 470 -11.28 -12.12 -28.08
N ASN A 471 -11.40 -13.39 -28.47
CA ASN A 471 -12.36 -13.87 -29.49
C ASN A 471 -12.36 -13.08 -30.83
N GLY A 472 -11.18 -12.66 -31.29
CA GLY A 472 -11.02 -11.88 -32.53
C GLY A 472 -11.19 -10.37 -32.36
N ASP A 473 -11.73 -9.91 -31.23
CA ASP A 473 -11.75 -8.50 -30.85
C ASP A 473 -10.43 -8.10 -30.16
N ASN A 474 -9.95 -6.89 -30.45
CA ASN A 474 -8.77 -6.33 -29.78
C ASN A 474 -9.25 -5.53 -28.56
N VAL A 475 -8.98 -6.03 -27.37
CA VAL A 475 -9.27 -5.36 -26.10
C VAL A 475 -8.05 -4.57 -25.68
N LYS A 476 -8.19 -3.25 -25.64
CA LYS A 476 -7.17 -2.32 -25.17
C LYS A 476 -7.25 -2.23 -23.66
N VAL A 477 -6.17 -2.61 -22.99
CA VAL A 477 -6.09 -2.58 -21.53
C VAL A 477 -5.00 -1.64 -21.04
N ALA A 478 -5.22 -1.05 -19.87
CA ALA A 478 -4.21 -0.29 -19.15
C ALA A 478 -4.13 -0.71 -17.68
N VAL A 479 -2.93 -0.65 -17.13
CA VAL A 479 -2.65 -0.84 -15.71
C VAL A 479 -1.95 0.41 -15.21
N VAL A 480 -2.50 0.99 -14.16
CA VAL A 480 -1.98 2.20 -13.55
C VAL A 480 -1.82 2.01 -12.05
N HIS A 481 -0.69 2.46 -11.52
CA HIS A 481 -0.49 2.56 -10.08
C HIS A 481 0.10 3.92 -9.70
N GLY A 482 -0.34 4.44 -8.55
CA GLY A 482 -0.11 5.84 -8.17
C GLY A 482 -1.20 6.75 -8.75
N LEU A 483 -1.86 7.52 -7.88
CA LEU A 483 -2.99 8.35 -8.29
C LEU A 483 -2.61 9.47 -9.26
N LYS A 484 -1.37 9.99 -9.21
CA LYS A 484 -0.87 10.91 -10.23
C LYS A 484 -0.91 10.29 -11.63
N ASN A 485 -0.42 9.05 -11.76
CA ASN A 485 -0.46 8.34 -13.03
C ASN A 485 -1.90 8.07 -13.49
N ALA A 486 -2.84 7.89 -12.54
CA ALA A 486 -4.25 7.71 -12.84
C ALA A 486 -4.86 9.01 -13.39
N ALA A 487 -4.59 10.16 -12.76
CA ALA A 487 -4.99 11.47 -13.26
C ALA A 487 -4.41 11.72 -14.66
N ASP A 488 -3.10 11.53 -14.85
CA ASP A 488 -2.42 11.66 -16.15
C ASP A 488 -3.06 10.77 -17.25
N LEU A 489 -3.59 9.60 -16.89
CA LEU A 489 -4.31 8.71 -17.82
C LEU A 489 -5.73 9.23 -18.11
N LEU A 490 -6.49 9.59 -17.09
CA LEU A 490 -7.87 10.06 -17.21
C LEU A 490 -7.95 11.34 -18.03
N ASP A 491 -7.05 12.29 -17.80
CA ASP A 491 -7.00 13.55 -18.56
C ASP A 491 -6.80 13.30 -20.07
N LYS A 492 -6.00 12.28 -20.43
CA LYS A 492 -5.79 11.88 -21.83
C LYS A 492 -6.99 11.14 -22.42
N ILE A 493 -7.71 10.35 -21.60
CA ILE A 493 -8.97 9.71 -22.00
C ILE A 493 -10.04 10.78 -22.25
N GLU A 494 -10.16 11.77 -21.36
CA GLU A 494 -11.10 12.89 -21.50
C GLU A 494 -10.80 13.74 -22.74
N ALA A 495 -9.52 14.00 -23.01
CA ALA A 495 -9.07 14.70 -24.20
C ALA A 495 -9.28 13.91 -25.51
N GLY A 496 -9.64 12.62 -25.44
CA GLY A 496 -9.79 11.74 -26.59
C GLY A 496 -8.46 11.38 -27.27
N GLU A 497 -7.33 11.51 -26.55
CA GLU A 497 -6.00 11.17 -27.06
C GLU A 497 -5.75 9.66 -27.05
N ILE A 498 -6.33 8.96 -26.06
CA ILE A 498 -6.22 7.52 -25.86
C ILE A 498 -7.58 6.92 -25.52
N GLU A 499 -7.79 5.66 -25.90
CA GLU A 499 -9.01 4.91 -25.63
C GLU A 499 -8.64 3.53 -25.10
N TYR A 500 -9.33 3.09 -24.04
CA TYR A 500 -9.19 1.76 -23.45
C TYR A 500 -10.57 1.13 -23.26
N ASP A 501 -10.59 -0.19 -23.17
CA ASP A 501 -11.78 -0.97 -22.83
C ASP A 501 -11.79 -1.31 -21.33
N PHE A 502 -10.63 -1.61 -20.75
CA PHE A 502 -10.49 -1.97 -19.35
C PHE A 502 -9.23 -1.37 -18.72
N VAL A 503 -9.37 -0.76 -17.55
CA VAL A 503 -8.28 -0.08 -16.86
C VAL A 503 -8.24 -0.53 -15.39
N GLU A 504 -7.12 -1.14 -15.00
CA GLU A 504 -6.80 -1.37 -13.58
C GLU A 504 -6.19 -0.11 -12.99
N VAL A 505 -6.71 0.34 -11.85
CA VAL A 505 -6.17 1.49 -11.11
C VAL A 505 -5.91 1.12 -9.65
N MET A 506 -4.66 1.31 -9.24
CA MET A 506 -4.20 1.14 -7.85
C MET A 506 -3.69 2.47 -7.31
N ALA A 507 -4.20 2.92 -6.17
CA ALA A 507 -3.76 4.19 -5.59
C ALA A 507 -2.28 4.18 -5.14
N CYS A 508 -1.81 3.04 -4.62
CA CYS A 508 -0.48 2.93 -4.03
C CYS A 508 0.56 2.49 -5.08
N PRO A 509 1.79 3.06 -5.08
CA PRO A 509 2.86 2.61 -5.96
C PRO A 509 3.19 1.13 -5.76
N GLY A 510 3.23 0.36 -6.85
CA GLY A 510 3.42 -1.09 -6.84
C GLY A 510 2.17 -1.91 -6.51
N GLY A 511 1.03 -1.26 -6.22
CA GLY A 511 -0.21 -1.93 -5.79
C GLY A 511 -0.28 -2.13 -4.27
N CYS A 512 -1.05 -3.12 -3.83
CA CYS A 512 -1.28 -3.38 -2.40
C CYS A 512 -0.01 -3.76 -1.62
N ILE A 513 1.02 -4.32 -2.29
CA ILE A 513 2.34 -4.58 -1.67
C ILE A 513 3.06 -3.30 -1.22
N GLY A 514 2.67 -2.13 -1.74
CA GLY A 514 3.14 -0.81 -1.33
C GLY A 514 2.09 0.00 -0.56
N GLY A 515 1.04 -0.66 -0.05
CA GLY A 515 -0.10 0.00 0.60
C GLY A 515 0.24 0.68 1.93
N GLY A 516 -0.59 1.64 2.33
CA GLY A 516 -0.41 2.47 3.53
C GLY A 516 -0.35 1.73 4.87
N GLY A 517 -0.82 0.48 4.92
CA GLY A 517 -0.83 -0.38 6.10
C GLY A 517 0.36 -1.35 6.20
N GLN A 518 1.29 -1.32 5.25
CA GLN A 518 2.43 -2.25 5.21
C GLN A 518 3.51 -1.91 6.25
N PRO A 519 4.44 -2.84 6.57
CA PRO A 519 5.57 -2.57 7.46
C PRO A 519 6.31 -1.28 7.08
N PHE A 520 6.75 -0.51 8.08
CA PHE A 520 7.42 0.78 7.86
C PHE A 520 8.79 0.67 7.22
N ALA A 521 9.39 -0.53 7.22
CA ALA A 521 10.64 -0.81 6.52
C ALA A 521 10.58 -0.16 5.14
N SER A 522 11.56 0.72 4.84
CA SER A 522 11.50 1.70 3.76
C SER A 522 10.91 1.04 2.54
N THR A 523 9.65 1.39 2.22
CA THR A 523 8.83 0.74 1.19
C THR A 523 9.30 1.24 -0.17
N THR A 524 10.58 0.98 -0.43
CA THR A 524 11.35 1.27 -1.63
C THR A 524 10.83 0.45 -2.78
N MET A 525 11.23 0.83 -3.99
CA MET A 525 10.88 0.07 -5.18
C MET A 525 11.47 -1.35 -5.15
N ASP A 526 12.64 -1.55 -4.54
CA ASP A 526 13.25 -2.88 -4.35
C ASP A 526 12.42 -3.77 -3.41
N VAL A 527 11.99 -3.24 -2.26
CA VAL A 527 11.13 -3.97 -1.31
C VAL A 527 9.80 -4.32 -1.97
N LYS A 528 9.18 -3.38 -2.68
CA LYS A 528 7.96 -3.60 -3.45
C LYS A 528 8.13 -4.71 -4.49
N ALA A 529 9.27 -4.71 -5.21
CA ALA A 529 9.57 -5.72 -6.23
C ALA A 529 9.75 -7.13 -5.62
N LYS A 530 10.45 -7.25 -4.49
CA LYS A 530 10.62 -8.53 -3.77
C LYS A 530 9.28 -9.09 -3.27
N ARG A 531 8.43 -8.24 -2.68
CA ARG A 531 7.07 -8.62 -2.27
C ARG A 531 6.24 -9.08 -3.47
N ALA A 532 6.29 -8.36 -4.60
CA ALA A 532 5.55 -8.72 -5.80
C ALA A 532 6.03 -10.05 -6.40
N GLU A 533 7.34 -10.26 -6.52
CA GLU A 533 7.93 -11.49 -7.04
C GLU A 533 7.49 -12.71 -6.22
N ALA A 534 7.41 -12.57 -4.88
CA ALA A 534 6.95 -13.63 -4.00
C ALA A 534 5.51 -14.08 -4.32
N LEU A 535 4.60 -13.14 -4.61
CA LEU A 535 3.22 -13.45 -5.01
C LEU A 535 3.17 -14.13 -6.38
N TYR A 536 3.97 -13.68 -7.35
CA TYR A 536 4.06 -14.34 -8.67
C TYR A 536 4.65 -15.75 -8.59
N GLN A 537 5.61 -16.00 -7.69
CA GLN A 537 6.12 -17.37 -7.47
C GLN A 537 5.06 -18.25 -6.82
N THR A 538 4.23 -17.70 -5.92
CA THR A 538 3.11 -18.42 -5.31
C THR A 538 2.05 -18.78 -6.36
N ASP A 539 1.71 -17.86 -7.27
CA ASP A 539 0.84 -18.15 -8.42
C ASP A 539 1.40 -19.28 -9.30
N LYS A 540 2.68 -19.26 -9.64
CA LYS A 540 3.31 -20.33 -10.43
C LYS A 540 3.31 -21.69 -9.73
N ALA A 541 3.38 -21.70 -8.40
CA ALA A 541 3.36 -22.93 -7.60
C ALA A 541 1.95 -23.49 -7.40
N ASN A 542 0.90 -22.68 -7.63
CA ASN A 542 -0.49 -23.10 -7.47
C ASN A 542 -0.91 -24.08 -8.57
N THR A 543 -1.70 -25.09 -8.19
CA THR A 543 -2.25 -26.08 -9.13
C THR A 543 -3.37 -25.48 -9.99
N ILE A 544 -4.16 -24.57 -9.42
CA ILE A 544 -5.24 -23.86 -10.11
C ILE A 544 -4.83 -22.39 -10.18
N ARG A 545 -4.82 -21.81 -11.38
CA ARG A 545 -4.28 -20.46 -11.64
C ARG A 545 -5.28 -19.52 -12.33
N LYS A 546 -6.54 -19.96 -12.45
CA LYS A 546 -7.62 -19.24 -13.12
C LYS A 546 -8.83 -19.21 -12.19
N SER A 547 -9.37 -18.04 -11.89
CA SER A 547 -10.42 -17.86 -10.88
C SER A 547 -11.68 -18.68 -11.16
N HIS A 548 -12.08 -18.81 -12.43
CA HIS A 548 -13.25 -19.60 -12.84
C HIS A 548 -13.07 -21.12 -12.69
N GLU A 549 -11.86 -21.60 -12.41
CA GLU A 549 -11.59 -23.02 -12.11
C GLU A 549 -11.55 -23.31 -10.60
N ASN A 550 -11.73 -22.29 -9.74
CA ASN A 550 -11.75 -22.50 -8.30
C ASN A 550 -12.97 -23.37 -7.90
N PRO A 551 -12.78 -24.60 -7.40
CA PRO A 551 -13.89 -25.50 -7.11
C PRO A 551 -14.85 -24.98 -6.03
N GLN A 552 -14.35 -24.15 -5.10
CA GLN A 552 -15.20 -23.54 -4.06
C GLN A 552 -16.03 -22.38 -4.63
N ILE A 553 -15.52 -21.64 -5.61
CA ILE A 553 -16.27 -20.59 -6.29
C ILE A 553 -17.34 -21.19 -7.20
N ILE A 554 -17.00 -22.22 -7.97
CA ILE A 554 -17.99 -22.96 -8.79
C ILE A 554 -19.13 -23.45 -7.89
N LYS A 555 -18.79 -24.10 -6.78
CA LYS A 555 -19.79 -24.58 -5.81
C LYS A 555 -20.62 -23.45 -5.21
N LEU A 556 -20.01 -22.31 -4.86
CA LEU A 556 -20.73 -21.14 -4.33
C LEU A 556 -21.77 -20.61 -5.33
N TYR A 557 -21.43 -20.55 -6.62
CA TYR A 557 -22.39 -20.18 -7.66
C TYR A 557 -23.49 -21.24 -7.81
N GLU A 558 -23.15 -22.52 -7.89
CA GLU A 558 -24.12 -23.61 -8.03
C GLU A 558 -25.11 -23.70 -6.86
N ASP A 559 -24.63 -23.53 -5.63
CA ASP A 559 -25.40 -23.75 -4.42
C ASP A 559 -26.11 -22.49 -3.89
N TYR A 560 -25.59 -21.29 -4.19
CA TYR A 560 -26.02 -20.05 -3.51
C TYR A 560 -26.27 -18.85 -4.44
N LEU A 561 -25.31 -18.48 -5.29
CA LEU A 561 -25.36 -17.21 -6.05
C LEU A 561 -26.00 -17.34 -7.45
N GLY A 562 -26.16 -18.55 -7.96
CA GLY A 562 -26.59 -18.84 -9.33
C GLY A 562 -25.49 -18.64 -10.36
N GLU A 563 -25.54 -17.56 -11.13
CA GLU A 563 -24.55 -17.22 -12.15
C GLU A 563 -23.98 -15.82 -11.92
N PRO A 564 -22.77 -15.49 -12.42
CA PRO A 564 -22.24 -14.13 -12.33
C PRO A 564 -23.23 -13.11 -12.91
N LEU A 565 -23.42 -11.99 -12.22
CA LEU A 565 -24.37 -10.93 -12.56
C LEU A 565 -25.84 -11.37 -12.59
N SER A 566 -26.19 -12.46 -11.90
CA SER A 566 -27.56 -12.82 -11.52
C SER A 566 -28.17 -11.81 -10.55
N SER A 567 -29.45 -11.94 -10.24
CA SER A 567 -30.09 -11.07 -9.24
C SER A 567 -29.47 -11.21 -7.85
N ASP A 568 -29.16 -12.44 -7.43
CA ASP A 568 -28.67 -12.72 -6.07
C ASP A 568 -27.19 -12.34 -5.93
N SER A 569 -26.36 -12.68 -6.93
CA SER A 569 -24.96 -12.20 -6.98
C SER A 569 -24.90 -10.67 -7.05
N HIS A 570 -25.75 -10.03 -7.85
CA HIS A 570 -25.78 -8.57 -7.94
C HIS A 570 -26.26 -7.91 -6.64
N HIS A 571 -27.16 -8.54 -5.88
CA HIS A 571 -27.59 -8.00 -4.60
C HIS A 571 -26.47 -8.05 -3.56
N LEU A 572 -25.77 -9.17 -3.45
CA LEU A 572 -24.78 -9.38 -2.38
C LEU A 572 -23.39 -8.84 -2.74
N LEU A 573 -23.00 -8.91 -4.01
CA LEU A 573 -21.62 -8.73 -4.45
C LEU A 573 -21.38 -7.45 -5.24
N HIS A 574 -22.40 -6.60 -5.43
CA HIS A 574 -22.25 -5.34 -6.16
C HIS A 574 -22.63 -4.14 -5.31
N THR A 575 -22.10 -2.99 -5.68
CA THR A 575 -22.31 -1.71 -5.01
C THR A 575 -22.40 -0.58 -6.04
N SER A 576 -22.76 0.60 -5.57
CA SER A 576 -22.65 1.86 -6.29
C SER A 576 -21.76 2.84 -5.53
N TYR A 577 -21.38 3.93 -6.19
CA TYR A 577 -20.51 4.98 -5.67
C TYR A 577 -21.16 6.34 -5.84
N GLN A 578 -20.72 7.33 -5.06
CA GLN A 578 -21.33 8.66 -5.06
C GLN A 578 -20.28 9.78 -5.13
N GLU A 579 -20.65 10.88 -5.78
CA GLU A 579 -19.81 12.08 -5.85
C GLU A 579 -19.55 12.66 -4.45
N ARG A 580 -18.32 13.14 -4.21
CA ARG A 580 -17.91 13.77 -2.96
C ARG A 580 -17.28 15.15 -3.23
N SER A 581 -17.51 16.11 -2.34
CA SER A 581 -16.95 17.45 -2.49
C SER A 581 -15.42 17.48 -2.37
N LYS A 582 -14.76 18.29 -3.21
CA LYS A 582 -13.35 18.68 -3.05
C LYS A 582 -13.28 19.85 -2.08
N ASN A 583 -13.22 19.57 -0.77
CA ASN A 583 -12.91 20.60 0.23
C ASN A 583 -11.41 20.84 0.33
#